data_AF-F9RP52-F1
#
_entry.id   AF-F9RP52-F1
#
_cell.length_a   1.000
_cell.length_b   1.000
_cell.length_c   1.000
_cell.angle_alpha   90.00
_cell.angle_beta   90.00
_cell.angle_gamma   90.00
#
_symmetry.space_group_name_H-M   'P 1'
#
loop_
_entity.id
_entity.type
_entity.pdbx_description
1 polymer ?
#
loop_
_entity_poly.entity_id
_entity_poly.type
_entity_poly.pdbx_seq_one_letter_code
_entity_poly.pdbx_strand_id
1 'polypeptide(L)'
;MRKCIIALVIGHRAGSPGAVHAATGVSEFEYNEDLAYSLEKDLVQAGFEVKVVHRKSYQALPSDINALHPDVILSLHCNSFGT
;
A
#
# COMPACT_ATOMS: atom_id res chain seq x y z
N MET A 1 18.60 19.58 3.73
CA MET A 1 17.42 19.37 2.86
C MET A 1 16.45 18.47 3.62
N ARG A 2 15.15 18.73 3.55
CA ARG A 2 14.13 17.83 4.12
C ARG A 2 14.08 16.54 3.28
N LYS A 3 13.95 15.37 3.94
CA LYS A 3 13.73 14.10 3.24
C LYS A 3 12.33 14.09 2.62
N CYS A 4 12.23 13.62 1.39
CA CYS A 4 10.94 13.37 0.73
C CYS A 4 10.24 12.20 1.44
N ILE A 5 8.97 12.42 1.80
CA ILE A 5 8.10 11.45 2.49
C ILE A 5 7.19 10.77 1.47
N ILE A 6 7.27 9.45 1.38
CA ILE A 6 6.45 8.64 0.48
C ILE A 6 5.44 7.84 1.32
N ALA A 7 4.15 8.04 1.07
CA ALA A 7 3.09 7.19 1.61
C ALA A 7 2.86 5.98 0.68
N LEU A 8 3.17 4.79 1.16
CA LEU A 8 2.83 3.53 0.50
C LEU A 8 1.48 3.04 1.01
N VAL A 9 0.44 3.15 0.21
CA VAL A 9 -0.92 2.77 0.58
C VAL A 9 -1.20 1.36 0.09
N ILE A 10 -1.44 0.45 1.04
CA ILE A 10 -1.81 -0.93 0.74
C ILE A 10 -3.30 -0.95 0.36
N GLY A 11 -3.58 -1.32 -0.89
CA GLY A 11 -4.93 -1.57 -1.35
C GLY A 11 -5.56 -2.74 -0.59
N HIS A 12 -6.88 -2.65 -0.37
CA HIS A 12 -7.64 -3.67 0.36
C HIS A 12 -7.27 -3.79 1.85
N ARG A 13 -7.85 -4.77 2.54
CA ARG A 13 -7.57 -5.10 3.96
C ARG A 13 -7.95 -6.56 4.20
N ALA A 14 -7.42 -7.20 5.25
CA ALA A 14 -7.73 -8.60 5.58
C ALA A 14 -9.25 -8.94 5.56
N GLY A 15 -10.11 -8.05 6.09
CA GLY A 15 -11.58 -8.26 6.08
C GLY A 15 -12.29 -7.92 4.76
N SER A 16 -11.58 -7.46 3.73
CA SER A 16 -12.08 -7.18 2.38
C SER A 16 -10.90 -7.25 1.41
N PRO A 17 -10.41 -8.48 1.14
CA PRO A 17 -9.04 -8.71 0.66
C PRO A 17 -8.84 -8.45 -0.84
N GLY A 18 -9.91 -8.12 -1.57
CA GLY A 18 -9.85 -7.84 -3.01
C GLY A 18 -9.89 -9.12 -3.83
N ALA A 19 -9.22 -9.11 -4.98
CA ALA A 19 -9.08 -10.29 -5.82
C ALA A 19 -8.38 -11.44 -5.08
N VAL A 20 -8.64 -12.68 -5.46
CA VAL A 20 -7.93 -13.86 -4.96
C VAL A 20 -7.49 -14.71 -6.13
N HIS A 21 -6.19 -15.04 -6.18
CA HIS A 21 -5.65 -15.88 -7.24
C HIS A 21 -6.10 -17.33 -7.04
N ALA A 22 -6.81 -17.89 -8.02
CA ALA A 22 -7.50 -19.18 -7.87
C ALA A 22 -6.58 -20.36 -7.58
N ALA A 23 -5.35 -20.37 -8.10
CA ALA A 23 -4.45 -21.52 -7.93
C ALA A 23 -3.61 -21.48 -6.65
N THR A 24 -3.32 -20.28 -6.12
CA THR A 24 -2.46 -20.11 -4.93
C THR A 24 -3.23 -19.71 -3.69
N GLY A 25 -4.47 -19.20 -3.85
CA GLY A 25 -5.26 -18.65 -2.75
C GLY A 25 -4.78 -17.30 -2.23
N VAL A 26 -3.69 -16.75 -2.80
CA VAL A 26 -3.15 -15.45 -2.40
C VAL A 26 -4.10 -14.35 -2.82
N SER A 27 -4.49 -13.52 -1.87
CA SER A 27 -5.33 -12.35 -2.11
C SER A 27 -4.53 -11.14 -2.59
N GLU A 28 -5.23 -10.19 -3.22
CA GLU A 28 -4.70 -8.88 -3.60
C GLU A 28 -4.14 -8.15 -2.38
N PHE A 29 -4.82 -8.21 -1.23
CA PHE A 29 -4.33 -7.62 0.00
C PHE A 29 -2.97 -8.21 0.43
N GLU A 30 -2.85 -9.54 0.48
CA GLU A 30 -1.59 -10.21 0.85
C GLU A 30 -0.46 -9.86 -0.12
N TYR A 31 -0.75 -9.89 -1.43
CA TYR A 31 0.23 -9.50 -2.45
C TYR A 31 0.68 -8.03 -2.32
N ASN A 32 -0.27 -7.11 -2.10
CA ASN A 32 0.04 -5.68 -1.97
C ASN A 32 0.81 -5.38 -0.68
N GLU A 33 0.54 -6.10 0.41
CA GLU A 33 1.24 -5.97 1.68
C GLU A 33 2.71 -6.40 1.52
N ASP A 34 2.95 -7.57 0.94
CA ASP A 34 4.30 -8.05 0.64
C ASP A 34 5.06 -7.08 -0.28
N LEU A 35 4.40 -6.59 -1.32
CA LEU A 35 4.99 -5.60 -2.24
C LEU A 35 5.33 -4.29 -1.53
N ALA A 36 4.46 -3.80 -0.63
CA ALA A 36 4.69 -2.58 0.13
C ALA A 36 5.94 -2.68 1.01
N TYR A 37 6.11 -3.79 1.72
CA TYR A 37 7.28 -3.99 2.58
C TYR A 37 8.57 -4.19 1.78
N SER A 38 8.50 -4.83 0.61
CA SER A 38 9.64 -4.89 -0.31
C SER A 38 10.03 -3.50 -0.80
N LEU A 39 9.06 -2.69 -1.25
CA LEU A 39 9.31 -1.32 -1.72
C LEU A 39 9.79 -0.40 -0.60
N GLU A 40 9.26 -0.51 0.61
CA GLU A 40 9.72 0.26 1.77
C GLU A 40 11.22 0.08 1.98
N LYS A 41 11.69 -1.16 1.96
CA LYS A 41 13.11 -1.48 2.11
C LYS A 41 13.96 -0.78 1.05
N ASP A 42 13.57 -0.87 -0.21
CA ASP A 42 14.32 -0.28 -1.33
C ASP A 42 14.30 1.26 -1.30
N LEU A 43 13.16 1.86 -0.95
CA LEU A 43 13.01 3.32 -0.85
C LEU A 43 13.79 3.90 0.34
N VAL A 44 13.78 3.21 1.49
CA VAL A 44 14.60 3.61 2.64
C VAL A 44 16.09 3.54 2.31
N GLN A 45 16.54 2.51 1.59
CA GLN A 45 17.93 2.41 1.10
C GLN A 45 18.28 3.54 0.12
N ALA A 46 17.33 3.97 -0.70
CA ALA A 46 17.48 5.13 -1.60
C ALA A 46 17.42 6.49 -0.87
N GLY A 47 17.19 6.50 0.45
CA GLY A 47 17.27 7.70 1.29
C GLY A 47 15.92 8.42 1.55
N PHE A 48 14.80 7.83 1.11
CA PHE A 48 13.47 8.38 1.36
C PHE A 48 12.97 8.08 2.78
N GLU A 49 12.04 8.89 3.27
CA GLU A 49 11.22 8.53 4.43
C GLU A 49 9.95 7.84 3.92
N VAL A 50 9.64 6.65 4.41
CA VAL A 50 8.48 5.87 3.97
C VAL A 50 7.47 5.76 5.09
N LYS A 51 6.19 5.90 4.76
CA LYS A 51 5.04 5.63 5.63
C LYS A 51 4.18 4.58 4.98
N VAL A 52 4.17 3.36 5.51
CA VAL A 52 3.23 2.31 5.08
C VAL A 52 1.86 2.58 5.70
N VAL A 53 0.82 2.62 4.86
CA VAL A 53 -0.55 2.99 5.24
C VAL A 53 -1.47 1.81 5.02
N HIS A 54 -2.01 1.31 6.13
CA HIS A 54 -3.07 0.31 6.16
C HIS A 54 -4.45 0.96 6.12
N ARG A 55 -5.27 0.58 5.15
CA ARG A 55 -6.61 1.17 5.00
C ARG A 55 -7.56 0.68 6.10
N LYS A 56 -8.00 1.60 6.96
CA LYS A 56 -9.10 1.36 7.91
C LYS A 56 -10.44 1.31 7.18
N SER A 57 -10.80 2.37 6.46
CA SER A 57 -11.99 2.48 5.62
C SER A 57 -11.71 3.40 4.43
N TYR A 58 -12.52 3.32 3.37
CA TYR A 58 -12.39 4.26 2.25
C TYR A 58 -12.70 5.70 2.64
N GLN A 59 -13.66 5.93 3.54
CA GLN A 59 -13.98 7.29 3.98
C GLN A 59 -12.84 7.94 4.78
N ALA A 60 -12.14 7.17 5.62
CA ALA A 60 -11.07 7.70 6.47
C ALA A 60 -9.71 7.80 5.75
N LEU A 61 -9.52 7.04 4.66
CA LEU A 61 -8.23 6.92 3.98
C LEU A 61 -7.62 8.27 3.56
N PRO A 62 -8.36 9.22 2.95
CA PRO A 62 -7.78 10.52 2.59
C PRO A 62 -7.27 11.30 3.80
N SER A 63 -8.02 11.32 4.90
CA SER A 63 -7.60 12.00 6.13
C SER A 63 -6.41 11.30 6.81
N ASP A 64 -6.40 9.97 6.84
CA ASP A 64 -5.31 9.18 7.40
C ASP A 64 -4.00 9.46 6.62
N ILE A 65 -4.05 9.51 5.28
CA ILE A 65 -2.88 9.84 4.44
C ILE A 65 -2.45 11.29 4.65
N ASN A 66 -3.38 12.25 4.61
CA ASN A 66 -3.06 13.68 4.74
C ASN A 66 -2.40 14.02 6.09
N ALA A 67 -2.76 13.32 7.17
CA ALA A 67 -2.16 13.50 8.49
C ALA A 67 -0.66 13.10 8.53
N LEU A 68 -0.19 12.32 7.56
CA LEU A 68 1.22 11.93 7.43
C LEU A 68 2.06 12.98 6.67
N HIS A 69 1.40 13.98 6.06
CA HIS A 69 2.04 15.02 5.24
C HIS A 69 3.03 14.46 4.18
N PRO A 70 2.63 13.48 3.35
CA PRO A 70 3.52 12.93 2.34
C PRO A 70 3.74 13.91 1.19
N ASP A 71 4.90 13.81 0.56
CA ASP A 71 5.23 14.52 -0.68
C ASP A 71 4.76 13.71 -1.91
N VAL A 72 4.71 12.38 -1.80
CA VAL A 72 4.23 11.45 -2.84
C VAL A 72 3.37 10.35 -2.22
N ILE A 73 2.30 9.95 -2.91
CA ILE A 73 1.44 8.83 -2.52
C ILE A 73 1.53 7.76 -3.61
N LEU A 74 1.81 6.51 -3.22
CA LEU A 74 1.78 5.34 -4.10
C LEU A 74 0.71 4.38 -3.57
N SER A 75 -0.36 4.18 -4.33
CA SER A 75 -1.44 3.24 -3.97
C SER A 75 -1.25 1.94 -4.72
N LEU A 76 -1.03 0.85 -3.99
CA LEU A 76 -0.76 -0.47 -4.54
C LEU A 76 -2.06 -1.25 -4.69
N HIS A 77 -2.30 -1.75 -5.89
CA HIS A 77 -3.45 -2.58 -6.25
C HIS A 77 -3.03 -3.66 -7.23
N CYS A 78 -3.66 -4.81 -7.13
CA CYS A 78 -3.45 -5.93 -8.04
C CYS A 78 -4.80 -6.33 -8.60
N ASN A 79 -5.06 -5.94 -9.85
CA ASN A 79 -6.34 -6.20 -10.48
C ASN A 79 -6.49 -7.69 -10.82
N SER A 80 -7.73 -8.17 -10.87
CA SER A 80 -8.05 -9.47 -11.46
C SER A 80 -8.63 -9.26 -12.85
N PHE A 81 -8.03 -9.88 -13.86
CA PHE A 81 -8.68 -10.02 -15.17
C PHE A 81 -9.54 -11.29 -15.11
N GLY A 82 -10.85 -11.11 -15.28
CA GLY A 82 -11.86 -12.13 -15.01
C GLY A 82 -11.63 -13.46 -15.73
N THR A 83 -11.92 -14.53 -15.00
CA THR A 83 -12.37 -15.84 -15.53
C THR A 83 -13.81 -15.76 -16.00
#